data_AF-A1SCA2-F1
#
_entry.id   AF-A1SCA2-F1
#
_cell.length_a   1.000
_cell.length_b   1.000
_cell.length_c   1.000
_cell.angle_alpha   90.00
_cell.angle_beta   90.00
_cell.angle_gamma   90.00
#
_symmetry.space_group_name_H-M   'P 1'
#
loop_
_entity.id
_entity.type
_entity.pdbx_description
1 polymer ?
#
loop_
_entity_poly.entity_id
_entity_poly.type
_entity_poly.pdbx_seq_one_letter_code
_entity_poly.pdbx_strand_id
1 'polypeptide(L)'
;MSMTLSTPPSSAPAASRVNVADSDLCAVVCAASAGVHAALIPPHAHESTRLAVAFSLATVALVAAAVALSREPSPAVSAAVGVLLLAVAAAYFLSRTTGIPGLTQHQEPFDPVGVVISLLELAAAFVAVRQPNPRRH
;
A
#
# COMPACT_ATOMS: atom_id res chain seq x y z
N MET A 1 -20.85 40.27 -45.96
CA MET A 1 -21.48 39.03 -45.48
C MET A 1 -20.39 38.18 -44.85
N SER A 2 -20.22 38.28 -43.52
CA SER A 2 -19.21 37.55 -42.74
C SER A 2 -19.83 36.27 -42.18
N MET A 3 -19.18 35.13 -42.38
CA MET A 3 -19.49 33.86 -41.74
C MET A 3 -18.32 33.49 -40.82
N THR A 4 -18.44 33.82 -39.53
CA THR A 4 -17.55 33.31 -38.49
C THR A 4 -18.08 31.97 -38.01
N LEU A 5 -17.38 30.89 -38.37
CA LEU A 5 -17.59 29.56 -37.80
C LEU A 5 -17.08 29.56 -36.35
N SER A 6 -18.01 29.53 -35.40
CA SER A 6 -17.72 29.32 -33.98
C SER A 6 -17.65 27.82 -33.73
N THR A 7 -16.45 27.29 -33.49
CA THR A 7 -16.25 25.92 -33.03
C THR A 7 -16.42 25.90 -31.51
N PRO A 8 -17.34 25.10 -30.93
CA PRO A 8 -17.44 25.00 -29.48
C PRO A 8 -16.22 24.27 -28.92
N PRO A 9 -15.67 24.69 -27.76
CA PRO A 9 -14.64 23.92 -27.07
C PRO A 9 -15.24 22.58 -26.63
N SER A 10 -14.64 21.48 -27.10
CA SER A 10 -14.94 20.14 -26.60
C SER A 10 -14.44 20.04 -25.16
N SER A 11 -15.32 20.34 -24.21
CA SER A 11 -15.13 20.09 -22.78
C SER A 11 -15.36 18.60 -22.50
N ALA A 12 -14.41 17.77 -22.92
CA ALA A 12 -14.30 16.43 -22.36
C ALA A 12 -14.03 16.56 -20.84
N PRO A 13 -14.79 15.87 -19.97
CA PRO A 13 -14.63 16.00 -18.53
C PRO A 13 -13.24 15.50 -18.10
N ALA A 14 -12.57 16.27 -17.26
CA ALA A 14 -11.29 15.90 -16.65
C ALA A 14 -11.48 14.71 -15.71
N ALA A 15 -11.49 13.49 -16.27
CA ALA A 15 -11.46 12.26 -15.48
C ALA A 15 -10.19 12.28 -14.62
N SER A 16 -10.37 12.14 -13.30
CA SER A 16 -9.32 12.09 -12.28
C SER A 16 -8.33 10.96 -12.57
N ARG A 17 -7.22 11.26 -13.25
CA ARG A 17 -6.19 10.26 -13.54
C ARG A 17 -5.33 10.07 -12.29
N VAL A 18 -5.30 8.85 -11.81
CA VAL A 18 -4.21 8.36 -10.97
C VAL A 18 -2.89 8.55 -11.74
N ASN A 19 -1.88 9.12 -11.08
CA ASN A 19 -0.56 9.29 -11.69
C ASN A 19 0.14 7.92 -11.76
N VAL A 20 0.42 7.44 -12.97
CA VAL A 20 1.02 6.12 -13.23
C VAL A 20 2.34 5.94 -12.46
N ALA A 21 3.16 6.99 -12.38
CA ALA A 21 4.42 6.94 -11.63
C ALA A 21 4.22 6.73 -10.11
N ASP A 22 3.15 7.29 -9.55
CA ASP A 22 2.83 7.14 -8.13
C ASP A 22 2.28 5.73 -7.84
N SER A 23 1.49 5.18 -8.77
CA SER A 23 1.00 3.80 -8.67
C SER A 23 2.11 2.77 -8.83
N ASP A 24 3.05 3.00 -9.74
CA ASP A 24 4.24 2.16 -9.91
C ASP A 24 5.11 2.17 -8.67
N LEU A 25 5.34 3.34 -8.06
CA LEU A 25 6.04 3.46 -6.78
C LEU A 25 5.33 2.65 -5.69
N CYS A 26 4.02 2.81 -5.52
CA CYS A 26 3.25 2.05 -4.54
C CYS A 26 3.34 0.54 -4.81
N ALA A 27 3.26 0.11 -6.07
CA ALA A 27 3.37 -1.30 -6.45
C ALA A 27 4.74 -1.88 -6.12
N VAL A 28 5.83 -1.16 -6.39
CA VAL A 28 7.19 -1.55 -6.03
C VAL A 28 7.36 -1.67 -4.52
N VAL A 29 6.84 -0.70 -3.74
CA VAL A 29 6.89 -0.76 -2.28
C VAL A 29 6.09 -1.95 -1.75
N CYS A 30 4.89 -2.22 -2.29
CA CYS A 30 4.11 -3.41 -1.93
C CYS A 30 4.88 -4.70 -2.23
N ALA A 31 5.53 -4.81 -3.40
CA ALA A 31 6.30 -5.99 -3.77
C ALA A 31 7.53 -6.18 -2.87
N ALA A 32 8.25 -5.11 -2.55
CA ALA A 32 9.39 -5.16 -1.63
C ALA A 32 8.94 -5.57 -0.22
N SER A 33 7.86 -4.98 0.29
CA SER A 33 7.29 -5.33 1.59
C SER A 33 6.80 -6.78 1.63
N ALA A 34 6.17 -7.26 0.56
CA ALA A 34 5.79 -8.67 0.44
C ALA A 34 7.00 -9.61 0.55
N GLY A 35 8.13 -9.25 -0.09
CA GLY A 35 9.37 -10.01 0.02
C GLY A 35 9.90 -10.08 1.45
N VAL A 36 9.88 -8.95 2.18
CA VAL A 36 10.28 -8.91 3.59
C VAL A 36 9.37 -9.78 4.45
N HIS A 37 8.04 -9.63 4.31
CA HIS A 37 7.08 -10.44 5.08
C HIS A 37 7.21 -11.94 4.76
N ALA A 38 7.42 -12.30 3.50
CA ALA A 38 7.62 -13.68 3.09
C ALA A 38 8.87 -14.29 3.72
N ALA A 39 9.98 -13.53 3.75
CA ALA A 39 11.24 -13.96 4.36
C ALA A 39 11.11 -14.19 5.88
N LEU A 40 10.15 -13.54 6.54
CA LEU A 40 9.88 -13.70 7.96
C LEU A 40 8.96 -14.87 8.29
N ILE A 41 8.33 -15.53 7.31
CA ILE A 41 7.46 -16.68 7.56
C ILE A 41 8.21 -17.83 8.25
N PRO A 42 9.36 -18.34 7.77
CA PRO A 42 10.00 -19.49 8.38
C PRO A 42 10.43 -19.26 9.84
N PRO A 43 11.12 -18.14 10.19
CA PRO A 43 11.45 -17.85 11.59
C PRO A 43 10.23 -17.84 12.50
N HIS A 44 9.14 -17.18 12.08
CA HIS A 44 7.94 -17.05 12.89
C HIS A 44 7.07 -18.32 12.91
N ALA A 45 7.19 -19.20 11.92
CA ALA A 45 6.57 -20.52 11.93
C ALA A 45 7.14 -21.43 13.03
N HIS A 46 8.42 -21.25 13.36
CA HIS A 46 9.03 -21.95 14.50
C HIS A 46 8.58 -21.38 15.85
N GLU A 47 8.14 -20.13 15.90
CA GLU A 47 7.66 -19.48 17.12
C GLU A 47 6.17 -19.74 17.37
N SER A 48 5.32 -19.54 16.36
CA SER A 48 3.87 -19.63 16.49
C SER A 48 3.18 -19.76 15.14
N THR A 49 2.27 -20.73 15.02
CA THR A 49 1.41 -20.88 13.83
C THR A 49 0.63 -19.62 13.52
N ARG A 50 0.18 -18.87 14.54
CA ARG A 50 -0.57 -17.62 14.32
C ARG A 50 0.29 -16.53 13.66
N LEU A 51 1.57 -16.43 14.04
CA LEU A 51 2.48 -15.48 13.42
C LEU A 51 2.77 -15.86 11.97
N ALA A 52 3.05 -17.14 11.70
CA ALA A 52 3.23 -17.62 10.32
C ALA A 52 2.02 -17.34 9.43
N VAL A 53 0.80 -17.54 9.94
CA VAL A 53 -0.43 -17.20 9.23
C VAL A 53 -0.53 -15.71 8.99
N ALA A 54 -0.25 -14.87 9.99
CA ALA A 54 -0.30 -13.41 9.85
C ALA A 54 0.68 -12.90 8.78
N PHE A 55 1.95 -13.35 8.81
CA PHE A 55 2.94 -13.01 7.79
C PHE A 55 2.56 -13.52 6.39
N SER A 56 1.97 -14.71 6.30
CA SER A 56 1.49 -15.27 5.03
C SER A 56 0.34 -14.44 4.46
N LEU A 57 -0.63 -14.05 5.29
CA LEU A 57 -1.75 -13.20 4.87
C LEU A 57 -1.27 -11.81 4.44
N ALA A 58 -0.35 -11.19 5.19
CA ALA A 58 0.25 -9.92 4.82
C ALA A 58 0.97 -10.03 3.46
N THR A 59 1.78 -11.08 3.27
CA THR A 59 2.49 -11.35 2.00
C THR A 59 1.50 -11.45 0.83
N VAL A 60 0.45 -12.26 0.95
CA VAL A 60 -0.54 -12.44 -0.12
C VAL A 60 -1.28 -11.12 -0.41
N ALA A 61 -1.68 -10.39 0.63
CA ALA A 61 -2.35 -9.10 0.47
C ALA A 61 -1.46 -8.07 -0.24
N LEU A 62 -0.18 -8.01 0.11
CA LEU A 62 0.79 -7.09 -0.49
C LEU A 62 1.10 -7.47 -1.95
N VAL A 63 1.23 -8.75 -2.27
CA VAL A 63 1.35 -9.21 -3.67
C VAL A 63 0.10 -8.85 -4.47
N ALA A 64 -1.09 -9.10 -3.92
CA ALA A 64 -2.35 -8.76 -4.58
C ALA A 64 -2.47 -7.24 -4.81
N ALA A 65 -2.05 -6.42 -3.84
CA ALA A 65 -1.99 -4.97 -3.95
C ALA A 65 -1.04 -4.52 -5.06
N ALA A 66 0.18 -5.08 -5.13
CA ALA A 66 1.15 -4.78 -6.18
C ALA A 66 0.56 -5.11 -7.57
N VAL A 67 -0.01 -6.31 -7.73
CA VAL A 67 -0.62 -6.74 -9.00
C VAL A 67 -1.82 -5.86 -9.38
N ALA A 68 -2.68 -5.50 -8.41
CA ALA A 68 -3.84 -4.65 -8.67
C ALA A 68 -3.43 -3.26 -9.15
N LEU A 69 -2.44 -2.64 -8.49
CA LEU A 69 -1.90 -1.34 -8.89
C LEU A 69 -1.22 -1.39 -10.27
N SER A 70 -0.49 -2.46 -10.59
CA SER A 70 0.17 -2.60 -11.90
C SER A 70 -0.79 -2.87 -13.06
N ARG A 71 -1.99 -3.40 -12.80
CA ARG A 71 -2.96 -3.74 -13.85
C ARG A 71 -3.96 -2.63 -14.10
N GLU A 72 -4.61 -2.14 -13.05
CA GLU A 72 -5.70 -1.18 -13.19
C GLU A 72 -5.78 -0.29 -11.93
N PRO A 73 -4.91 0.74 -11.84
CA PRO A 73 -4.89 1.63 -10.69
C PRO A 73 -6.15 2.49 -10.68
N SER A 74 -7.04 2.23 -9.73
CA SER A 74 -8.25 3.02 -9.48
C SER A 74 -8.17 3.70 -8.11
N PRO A 75 -8.89 4.81 -7.87
CA PRO A 75 -8.89 5.49 -6.57
C PRO A 75 -9.28 4.58 -5.40
N ALA A 76 -10.19 3.63 -5.63
CA ALA A 76 -10.58 2.65 -4.62
C ALA A 76 -9.46 1.66 -4.30
N VAL A 77 -8.75 1.18 -5.34
CA VAL A 77 -7.56 0.32 -5.18
C VAL A 77 -6.47 1.09 -4.45
N SER A 78 -6.13 2.30 -4.87
CA SER A 78 -5.10 3.11 -4.20
C SER A 78 -5.44 3.36 -2.73
N ALA A 79 -6.70 3.69 -2.40
CA ALA A 79 -7.11 3.87 -1.01
C ALA A 79 -6.97 2.58 -0.19
N ALA A 80 -7.40 1.42 -0.74
CA ALA A 80 -7.25 0.13 -0.07
C ALA A 80 -5.77 -0.23 0.16
N VAL A 81 -4.90 0.03 -0.81
CA VAL A 81 -3.46 -0.17 -0.66
C VAL A 81 -2.88 0.77 0.40
N GLY A 82 -3.29 2.03 0.44
CA GLY A 82 -2.85 2.97 1.47
C GLY A 82 -3.21 2.50 2.88
N VAL A 83 -4.42 1.95 3.07
CA VAL A 83 -4.85 1.36 4.34
C VAL A 83 -4.02 0.12 4.69
N LEU A 84 -3.80 -0.77 3.72
CA LEU A 84 -2.99 -1.98 3.91
C LEU A 84 -1.57 -1.63 4.35
N LEU A 85 -0.89 -0.72 3.63
CA LEU A 85 0.46 -0.27 3.93
C LEU A 85 0.56 0.37 5.32
N LEU A 86 -0.41 1.21 5.68
CA LEU A 86 -0.47 1.80 7.01
C LEU A 86 -0.67 0.73 8.10
N ALA A 87 -1.50 -0.28 7.84
CA ALA A 87 -1.76 -1.35 8.79
C ALA A 87 -0.52 -2.22 9.04
N VAL A 88 0.24 -2.59 7.99
CA VAL A 88 1.48 -3.37 8.17
C VAL A 88 2.58 -2.55 8.85
N ALA A 89 2.73 -1.27 8.53
CA ALA A 89 3.66 -0.38 9.22
C ALA A 89 3.26 -0.22 10.70
N ALA A 90 1.98 -0.04 10.99
CA ALA A 90 1.48 0.04 12.37
C ALA A 90 1.72 -1.28 13.13
N ALA A 91 1.52 -2.43 12.48
CA ALA A 91 1.82 -3.74 13.08
C ALA A 91 3.31 -3.87 13.42
N TYR A 92 4.21 -3.39 12.55
CA TYR A 92 5.64 -3.31 12.86
C TYR A 92 5.88 -2.48 14.12
N PHE A 93 5.42 -1.22 14.18
CA PHE A 93 5.60 -0.38 15.36
C PHE A 93 5.03 -0.99 16.64
N LEU A 94 3.86 -1.63 16.55
CA LEU A 94 3.23 -2.29 17.69
C LEU A 94 4.06 -3.49 18.17
N SER A 95 4.60 -4.29 17.24
CA SER A 95 5.51 -5.39 17.56
C SER A 95 6.77 -4.91 18.29
N ARG A 96 7.25 -3.70 18.00
CA ARG A 96 8.47 -3.13 18.60
C ARG A 96 8.27 -2.42 19.94
N THR A 97 7.03 -2.09 20.30
CA THR A 97 6.72 -1.27 21.48
C THR A 97 5.93 -2.01 22.56
N THR A 98 4.93 -2.79 22.17
CA THR A 98 4.05 -3.49 23.13
C THR A 98 3.87 -4.97 22.82
N GLY A 99 4.35 -5.44 21.66
CA GLY A 99 3.85 -6.67 21.06
C GLY A 99 2.44 -6.47 20.48
N ILE A 100 1.97 -7.43 19.69
CA ILE A 100 0.65 -7.37 19.03
C ILE A 100 -0.34 -8.24 19.80
N PRO A 101 -1.37 -7.67 20.46
CA PRO A 101 -2.37 -8.42 21.20
C PRO A 101 -2.97 -9.57 20.37
N GLY A 102 -2.93 -10.79 20.92
CA GLY A 102 -3.43 -11.99 20.25
C GLY A 102 -2.47 -12.65 19.24
N LEU A 103 -1.35 -12.01 18.90
CA LEU A 103 -0.29 -12.57 18.04
C LEU A 103 1.01 -12.82 18.81
N THR A 104 1.56 -11.79 19.44
CA THR A 104 2.76 -11.85 20.30
C THR A 104 2.61 -10.93 21.51
N GLN A 105 3.05 -11.37 22.68
CA GLN A 105 2.97 -10.58 23.92
C GLN A 105 4.30 -9.90 24.28
N HIS A 106 5.36 -10.22 23.54
CA HIS A 106 6.69 -9.68 23.78
C HIS A 106 7.05 -8.69 22.67
N GLN A 107 7.72 -7.61 23.06
CA GLN A 107 8.30 -6.68 22.11
C GLN A 107 9.50 -7.33 21.41
N GLU A 108 9.62 -7.08 20.12
CA GLU A 108 10.81 -7.40 19.34
C GLU A 108 11.73 -6.18 19.23
N PRO A 109 13.04 -6.37 19.11
CA PRO A 109 13.96 -5.26 18.90
C PRO A 109 13.75 -4.61 17.53
N PHE A 110 13.96 -3.29 17.45
CA PHE A 110 14.02 -2.61 16.15
C PHE A 110 15.15 -3.19 15.31
N ASP A 111 14.88 -3.41 14.02
CA ASP A 111 15.85 -3.88 13.05
C ASP A 111 15.91 -2.92 11.84
N PRO A 112 17.08 -2.76 11.20
CA PRO A 112 17.22 -1.79 10.12
C PRO A 112 16.31 -2.05 8.93
N VAL A 113 16.08 -3.33 8.57
CA VAL A 113 15.26 -3.70 7.40
C VAL A 113 13.80 -3.34 7.67
N GLY A 114 13.29 -3.71 8.84
CA GLY A 114 11.95 -3.37 9.32
C GLY A 114 11.72 -1.87 9.40
N VAL A 115 12.67 -1.10 9.95
CA VAL A 115 12.57 0.37 9.98
C VAL A 115 12.50 0.95 8.56
N VAL A 116 13.41 0.54 7.67
CA VAL A 116 13.46 1.08 6.30
C VAL A 116 12.19 0.73 5.53
N ILE A 117 11.75 -0.54 5.56
CA ILE A 117 10.57 -0.95 4.83
C ILE A 117 9.32 -0.27 5.37
N SER A 118 9.17 -0.11 6.69
CA SER A 118 8.01 0.58 7.26
C SER A 118 7.99 2.08 6.99
N LEU A 119 9.15 2.74 6.87
CA LEU A 119 9.19 4.12 6.39
C LEU A 119 8.74 4.24 4.93
N LEU A 120 9.15 3.29 4.07
CA LEU A 120 8.68 3.23 2.69
C LEU A 120 7.18 2.94 2.60
N GLU A 121 6.66 2.04 3.43
CA GLU A 121 5.23 1.74 3.54
C GLU A 121 4.43 2.99 3.90
N LEU A 122 4.87 3.76 4.90
CA LEU A 122 4.23 5.01 5.30
C LEU A 122 4.28 6.07 4.18
N ALA A 123 5.43 6.21 3.50
CA ALA A 123 5.56 7.14 2.38
C ALA A 123 4.64 6.76 1.22
N ALA A 124 4.59 5.47 0.85
CA ALA A 124 3.71 4.97 -0.19
C ALA A 124 2.23 5.07 0.20
N ALA A 125 1.88 4.80 1.47
CA ALA A 125 0.52 5.00 1.96
C ALA A 125 0.05 6.44 1.80
N PHE A 126 0.93 7.40 2.12
CA PHE A 126 0.67 8.82 1.95
C PHE A 126 0.50 9.24 0.49
N VAL A 127 1.32 8.70 -0.41
CA VAL A 127 1.17 8.90 -1.86
C VAL A 127 -0.17 8.32 -2.34
N ALA A 128 -0.51 7.11 -1.91
CA ALA A 128 -1.72 6.40 -2.31
C ALA A 128 -3.01 7.15 -1.91
N VAL A 129 -3.07 7.76 -0.72
CA VAL A 129 -4.26 8.53 -0.27
C VAL A 129 -4.36 9.93 -0.87
N ARG A 130 -3.26 10.46 -1.42
CA ARG A 130 -3.24 11.78 -2.09
C ARG A 130 -3.70 11.73 -3.54
N GLN A 131 -3.89 10.54 -4.10
CA GLN A 131 -4.44 10.41 -5.44
C GLN A 131 -5.87 10.95 -5.48
N PRO A 132 -6.22 11.78 -6.48
CA PRO A 132 -7.51 12.48 -6.51
C PRO A 132 -8.67 11.49 -6.44
N ASN A 133 -9.50 11.63 -5.40
CA ASN A 133 -10.72 10.85 -5.20
C ASN A 133 -11.88 11.51 -5.98
N PRO A 134 -12.47 10.86 -7.00
CA PRO A 134 -13.56 11.44 -7.78
C PRO A 134 -14.87 11.64 -7.00
N ARG A 135 -14.94 11.22 -5.73
CA ARG A 135 -16.15 11.35 -4.89
C ARG A 135 -16.25 12.63 -4.06
N ARG A 136 -15.37 13.62 -4.27
CA ARG A 136 -15.51 14.95 -3.64
C ARG A 136 -16.20 15.91 -4.62
N HIS A 137 -17.52 15.81 -4.71
CA HIS A 137 -18.40 16.83 -5.28
C HIS A 137 -19.45 17.21 -4.24
#